data_AF-A0A453GK69-F1
#
_entry.id   AF-A0A453GK69-F1
#
_cell.length_a   1.000
_cell.length_b   1.000
_cell.length_c   1.000
_cell.angle_alpha   90.00
_cell.angle_beta   90.00
_cell.angle_gamma   90.00
#
_symmetry.space_group_name_H-M   'P 1'
#
loop_
_entity.id
_entity.type
_entity.pdbx_description
1 polymer ?
#
loop_
_entity_poly.entity_id
_entity_poly.type
_entity_poly.pdbx_seq_one_letter_code
_entity_poly.pdbx_strand_id
1 'polypeptide(L)' 'LNINDCPNLTSLPQSVQNITVVKELHIWGCPILIERCQGEDAGLVSHIQKVTLHYEPEE' A
#
# COMPACT_ATOMS: atom_id res chain seq x y z
N LEU A 1 4.68 6.75 -4.96
CA LEU A 1 4.15 6.97 -3.60
C LEU A 1 4.83 5.95 -2.70
N ASN A 2 5.44 6.39 -1.60
CA ASN A 2 6.17 5.50 -0.70
C ASN A 2 5.55 5.63 0.69
N ILE A 3 5.23 4.50 1.31
CA ILE A 3 4.68 4.40 2.66
C ILE A 3 5.62 3.50 3.44
N ASN A 4 6.30 4.05 4.44
CA ASN A 4 7.34 3.37 5.19
C ASN A 4 7.05 3.48 6.69
N ASP A 5 7.37 2.43 7.46
CA ASP A 5 7.37 2.43 8.93
C ASP A 5 6.06 2.93 9.56
N CYS A 6 4.93 2.57 8.96
CA CYS A 6 3.60 2.89 9.45
C CYS A 6 2.86 1.62 9.90
N PRO A 7 3.27 0.95 10.99
CA PRO A 7 2.72 -0.34 11.39
C PRO A 7 1.24 -0.29 11.78
N ASN A 8 0.78 0.87 12.25
CA ASN A 8 -0.62 1.11 12.64
C ASN A 8 -1.49 1.63 11.49
N LEU A 9 -0.93 1.85 10.29
CA LEU A 9 -1.72 2.29 9.15
C LEU A 9 -2.50 1.09 8.61
N THR A 10 -3.79 1.09 8.89
CA THR A 10 -4.65 -0.05 8.57
C THR A 10 -5.18 -0.01 7.14
N SER A 11 -5.37 1.14 6.51
CA SER A 11 -5.91 1.19 5.15
C SER A 11 -5.44 2.41 4.37
N LEU A 12 -5.55 2.31 3.05
CA LEU A 12 -5.42 3.46 2.16
C LEU A 12 -6.75 4.20 2.08
N PRO A 13 -6.75 5.54 2.00
CA PRO A 13 -7.99 6.27 1.78
C PRO A 13 -8.57 5.94 0.41
N GLN A 14 -9.90 5.90 0.30
CA GLN A 14 -10.62 5.72 -0.97
C GLN A 14 -10.33 6.83 -2.00
N SER A 15 -9.64 7.91 -1.64
CA SER A 15 -9.17 8.89 -2.61
C SER A 15 -8.00 8.36 -3.44
N VAL A 16 -7.26 7.33 -2.98
CA VAL A 16 -6.11 6.76 -3.70
C VAL A 16 -6.49 6.23 -5.08
N GLN A 17 -7.67 5.61 -5.24
CA GLN A 17 -8.19 5.19 -6.56
C GLN A 17 -8.35 6.35 -7.56
N ASN A 18 -8.46 7.59 -7.08
CA ASN A 18 -8.60 8.78 -7.94
C ASN A 18 -7.25 9.39 -8.30
N ILE A 19 -6.13 8.91 -7.74
CA ILE A 19 -4.79 9.44 -7.97
C ILE A 19 -4.18 8.75 -9.20
N THR A 20 -4.68 9.11 -10.38
CA THR A 20 -4.25 8.54 -11.66
C THR A 20 -2.82 8.89 -12.08
N VAL A 21 -2.19 9.86 -11.40
CA VAL A 21 -0.80 10.28 -11.69
C VAL A 21 0.23 9.33 -11.08
N VAL A 22 -0.14 8.51 -10.08
CA VAL A 22 0.79 7.61 -9.40
C VAL A 22 1.04 6.38 -10.26
N LYS A 23 2.28 6.24 -10.72
CA LYS A 23 2.73 5.06 -11.49
C LYS A 23 3.25 3.94 -10.61
N GLU A 24 3.89 4.30 -9.50
CA GLU A 24 4.53 3.33 -8.60
C GLU A 24 4.12 3.58 -7.14
N LEU A 25 3.80 2.51 -6.43
CA LEU A 25 3.50 2.47 -5.00
C LEU A 25 4.46 1.50 -4.31
N HIS A 26 5.15 1.97 -3.28
CA HIS A 26 6.03 1.16 -2.45
C HIS A 26 5.52 1.21 -1.01
N ILE A 27 5.35 0.05 -0.39
CA ILE A 27 4.94 -0.08 1.01
C ILE A 27 5.98 -0.92 1.73
N TRP A 28 6.56 -0.37 2.80
CA TRP A 28 7.61 -1.00 3.61
C TRP A 28 7.32 -0.84 5.10
N GLY A 29 7.62 -1.83 5.94
CA GLY A 29 7.36 -1.76 7.38
C GLY A 29 5.89 -1.48 7.78
N CYS A 30 4.91 -1.85 6.93
CA CYS A 30 3.48 -1.62 7.17
C CYS A 30 2.68 -2.93 7.08
N PRO A 31 2.84 -3.85 8.05
CA PRO A 31 2.27 -5.20 7.99
C PRO A 31 0.76 -5.23 7.67
N ILE A 32 -0.04 -4.45 8.41
CA ILE A 32 -1.50 -4.43 8.26
C ILE A 32 -1.91 -3.93 6.87
N LEU A 33 -1.26 -2.86 6.40
CA LEU A 33 -1.55 -2.28 5.10
C LEU A 33 -1.18 -3.22 3.95
N ILE A 34 -0.07 -3.95 4.08
CA ILE A 34 0.39 -4.92 3.09
C ILE A 34 -0.64 -6.04 2.95
N GLU A 35 -1.09 -6.64 4.05
CA GLU A 35 -2.10 -7.70 4.03
C GLU A 35 -3.40 -7.21 3.37
N ARG A 36 -3.84 -6.00 3.68
CA ARG A 36 -5.07 -5.45 3.10
C ARG A 36 -4.93 -5.09 1.63
N CYS A 37 -3.80 -4.52 1.19
CA CYS A 37 -3.55 -4.24 -0.23
C CYS A 37 -3.50 -5.52 -1.09
N GLN A 38 -3.21 -6.68 -0.50
CA GLN A 38 -3.27 -7.98 -1.17
C GLN A 38 -4.68 -8.60 -1.16
N GLY A 39 -5.56 -8.15 -0.27
CA GLY A 39 -6.92 -8.65 -0.12
C GLY A 39 -7.98 -7.56 -0.37
N GLU A 40 -8.58 -7.08 0.72
CA GLU A 40 -9.76 -6.21 0.71
C GLU A 40 -9.54 -4.87 -0.03
N ASP A 41 -8.32 -4.32 0.05
CA ASP A 41 -7.95 -3.02 -0.51
C ASP A 41 -7.24 -3.14 -1.87
N ALA A 42 -7.14 -4.34 -2.47
CA ALA A 42 -6.47 -4.56 -3.76
C ALA A 42 -7.05 -3.69 -4.89
N GLY A 43 -8.36 -3.42 -4.84
CA GLY A 43 -9.04 -2.55 -5.81
C GLY A 43 -8.54 -1.09 -5.75
N LEU A 44 -8.14 -0.60 -4.58
CA LEU A 44 -7.67 0.77 -4.39
C LEU A 44 -6.37 1.05 -5.14
N VAL A 45 -5.52 0.03 -5.29
CA VAL A 45 -4.20 0.13 -5.92
C VAL A 45 -4.14 -0.48 -7.32
N SER A 46 -5.26 -1.05 -7.80
CA SER A 46 -5.34 -1.76 -9.09
C SER A 46 -5.00 -0.90 -10.32
N HIS A 47 -5.19 0.42 -10.23
CA HIS A 47 -4.87 1.38 -11.29
C HIS A 47 -3.38 1.77 -11.33
N ILE A 48 -2.61 1.39 -10.31
CA ILE A 48 -1.19 1.72 -10.18
C ILE A 48 -0.38 0.68 -10.95
N GLN A 49 0.52 1.14 -11.82
CA GLN A 49 1.27 0.26 -12.73
C GLN A 49 2.20 -0.70 -12.00
N LYS A 50 2.78 -0.25 -10.89
CA LYS A 50 3.72 -1.04 -10.09
C LYS A 50 3.43 -0.87 -8.61
N VAL A 51 3.16 -1.97 -7.94
CA VAL A 51 2.97 -2.01 -6.48
C VAL A 51 4.01 -2.96 -5.91
N THR A 52 4.85 -2.44 -5.00
CA THR A 52 5.90 -3.21 -4.33
C THR A 52 5.61 -3.23 -2.84
N LEU A 53 5.44 -4.44 -2.29
CA LEU A 53 5.11 -4.66 -0.90
C LEU A 53 6.27 -5.38 -0.24
N HIS A 54 6.86 -4.76 0.78
CA HIS A 54 7.99 -5.31 1.51
C HIS A 54 7.63 -5.44 2.99
N TYR A 55 7.70 -6.67 3.48
CA TYR A 55 7.61 -6.95 4.91
C TYR A 55 9.00 -6.76 5.52
N GLU A 56 9.10 -5.98 6.59
CA GLU A 56 10.24 -6.07 7.50
C GLU A 56 9.82 -6.92 8.69
N PRO A 57 10.52 -8.05 8.96
CA PRO A 57 10.35 -8.75 10.22
C PRO A 57 10.85 -7.84 11.35
N GLU A 58 10.04 -7.67 12.40
CA GLU A 58 10.55 -7.14 13.68
C GLU A 58 11.58 -8.14 14.23
N GLU A 59 12.86 -7.72 14.33
CA GLU A 59 13.93 -8.47 15.00
C GLU A 59 13.85 -8.36 16.54
#